data_AF-A0A3B1CHW8-F1
#
_entry.id   AF-A0A3B1CHW8-F1
#
_cell.length_a   1.000
_cell.length_b   1.000
_cell.length_c   1.000
_cell.angle_alpha   90.00
_cell.angle_beta   90.00
_cell.angle_gamma   90.00
#
_symmetry.space_group_name_H-M   'P 1'
#
loop_
_entity.id
_entity.type
_entity.pdbx_description
1 polymer ?
#
loop_
_entity_poly.entity_id
_entity_poly.type
_entity_poly.pdbx_seq_one_letter_code
_entity_poly.pdbx_strand_id
1 'polypeptide(L)' 'MVDEKTGHNIERELIEAFMAALKKGMTAEEFFAMADSTMEHLRGKAKNETIEKIINNTATASDVEKMIDSLNK' A
#
# COMPACT_ATOMS: atom_id res chain seq x y z
N MET A 1 6.38 22.37 -9.96
CA MET A 1 7.58 21.80 -9.32
C MET A 1 7.19 21.46 -7.90
N VAL A 2 7.32 20.19 -7.49
CA VAL A 2 7.24 19.84 -6.07
C VAL A 2 8.49 20.42 -5.42
N ASP A 3 8.31 21.17 -4.33
CA ASP A 3 9.42 21.71 -3.55
C ASP A 3 10.36 20.57 -3.09
N GLU A 4 11.68 20.74 -3.21
CA GLU A 4 12.68 19.67 -2.98
C GLU A 4 12.55 19.05 -1.58
N LYS A 5 12.21 19.86 -0.58
CA LYS A 5 11.98 19.40 0.80
C LYS A 5 10.75 18.50 0.91
N THR A 6 9.70 18.80 0.15
CA THR A 6 8.51 17.95 0.04
C THR A 6 8.83 16.63 -0.65
N GLY A 7 9.65 16.64 -1.70
CA GLY A 7 10.13 15.44 -2.38
C GLY A 7 10.91 14.50 -1.46
N HIS A 8 11.88 15.03 -0.70
CA HIS A 8 12.68 14.25 0.24
C HIS A 8 11.87 13.64 1.40
N ASN A 9 10.81 14.32 1.85
CA ASN A 9 9.94 13.77 2.90
C ASN A 9 9.14 12.57 2.40
N ILE A 10 8.58 12.64 1.19
CA ILE A 10 7.83 11.53 0.57
C ILE A 10 8.74 10.32 0.36
N GLU A 11 9.96 10.55 -0.13
CA GLU A 11 10.95 9.48 -0.32
C GLU A 11 11.27 8.78 1.00
N ARG A 12 11.49 9.55 2.08
CA ARG A 12 11.77 8.99 3.41
C ARG A 12 10.61 8.15 3.93
N GLU A 13 9.38 8.68 3.85
CA GLU A 13 8.18 7.96 4.31
C GLU A 13 7.95 6.67 3.51
N LEU A 14 8.18 6.69 2.20
CA LEU A 14 8.09 5.50 1.36
C LEU A 14 9.13 4.44 1.76
N ILE A 15 10.38 4.84 1.98
CA ILE A 15 11.46 3.93 2.40
C ILE A 15 11.16 3.35 3.79
N GLU A 16 10.67 4.17 4.73
CA GLU A 16 10.29 3.72 6.07
C GLU A 16 9.14 2.70 6.02
N ALA A 17 8.10 2.98 5.22
CA ALA A 17 6.98 2.06 5.02
C ALA A 17 7.44 0.75 4.36
N PHE A 18 8.30 0.84 3.35
CA PHE A 18 8.83 -0.33 2.66
C PHE A 18 9.68 -1.20 3.60
N MET A 19 10.61 -0.60 4.34
CA MET A 19 11.42 -1.34 5.33
C MET A 19 10.57 -1.97 6.43
N ALA A 20 9.49 -1.30 6.87
CA ALA A 20 8.56 -1.86 7.84
C ALA A 20 7.80 -3.08 7.29
N ALA A 21 7.40 -3.04 6.01
CA ALA A 21 6.76 -4.15 5.33
C ALA A 21 7.70 -5.35 5.17
N LEU A 22 8.95 -5.11 4.73
CA LEU A 22 9.97 -6.16 4.62
C LEU A 22 10.24 -6.85 5.96
N LYS A 23 10.33 -6.09 7.06
CA LYS A 23 10.51 -6.65 8.42
C LYS A 23 9.35 -7.54 8.87
N LYS A 24 8.16 -7.35 8.29
CA LYS A 24 6.97 -8.17 8.54
C LYS A 24 6.87 -9.38 7.59
N GLY A 25 7.87 -9.60 6.75
CA GLY A 25 7.93 -10.75 5.84
C GLY A 25 7.26 -10.52 4.49
N MET A 26 6.80 -9.30 4.20
CA MET A 26 6.26 -8.95 2.89
C MET A 26 7.40 -8.85 1.86
N THR A 27 7.20 -9.35 0.66
CA THR A 27 8.14 -9.21 -0.44
C THR A 27 8.08 -7.81 -1.07
N ALA A 28 9.10 -7.47 -1.88
CA ALA A 28 9.08 -6.21 -2.62
C ALA A 28 7.92 -6.16 -3.63
N GLU A 29 7.64 -7.29 -4.30
CA GLU A 29 6.56 -7.41 -5.28
C GLU A 29 5.20 -7.20 -4.63
N GLU A 30 4.95 -7.82 -3.48
CA GLU A 30 3.71 -7.65 -2.71
C GLU A 30 3.51 -6.19 -2.27
N PHE A 31 4.58 -5.54 -1.82
CA PHE A 31 4.50 -4.13 -1.40
C PHE A 31 4.11 -3.22 -2.56
N PHE A 32 4.78 -3.34 -3.71
CA PHE A 32 4.48 -2.50 -4.87
C PHE A 32 3.12 -2.82 -5.49
N ALA A 33 2.71 -4.08 -5.50
CA ALA A 33 1.37 -4.47 -5.96
C ALA A 33 0.27 -3.88 -5.06
N MET A 34 0.47 -3.89 -3.74
CA MET A 34 -0.46 -3.28 -2.78
C MET A 34 -0.48 -1.75 -2.95
N ALA A 35 0.67 -1.11 -3.13
CA ALA A 35 0.78 0.32 -3.37
C ALA A 35 0.05 0.71 -4.67
N ASP A 36 0.22 -0.05 -5.75
CA ASP A 36 -0.43 0.23 -7.03
C ASP A 36 -1.95 0.07 -6.91
N SER A 37 -2.44 -1.04 -6.35
CA SER A 37 -3.87 -1.26 -6.11
C SER A 37 -4.49 -0.15 -5.24
N THR A 38 -3.75 0.34 -4.24
CA THR A 38 -4.17 1.46 -3.39
C THR A 38 -4.29 2.74 -4.20
N MET A 39 -3.31 3.04 -5.03
CA MET A 39 -3.33 4.22 -5.89
C MET A 39 -4.43 4.16 -6.95
N GLU A 40 -4.69 3.00 -7.54
CA GLU A 40 -5.80 2.81 -8.47
C GLU A 40 -7.16 3.06 -7.79
N HIS A 41 -7.32 2.59 -6.55
CA HIS A 41 -8.53 2.84 -5.76
C HIS A 41 -8.72 4.32 -5.45
N LEU A 42 -7.69 4.98 -4.91
CA LEU A 42 -7.75 6.40 -4.57
C LEU A 42 -7.97 7.30 -5.81
N ARG A 43 -7.52 6.85 -6.98
CA ARG A 43 -7.77 7.53 -8.27
C ARG A 43 -9.14 7.19 -8.88
N GLY A 44 -9.93 6.34 -8.24
CA GLY A 44 -11.25 5.91 -8.72
C GLY A 44 -11.20 5.01 -9.97
N LYS A 45 -10.04 4.42 -10.29
CA LYS A 45 -9.88 3.54 -11.46
C LYS A 45 -10.35 2.11 -11.19
N ALA A 46 -10.18 1.64 -9.96
CA ALA A 46 -10.59 0.31 -9.53
C ALA A 46 -11.22 0.38 -8.13
N LYS A 47 -12.24 -0.43 -7.84
CA LYS A 47 -12.77 -0.54 -6.47
C LYS A 47 -12.08 -1.70 -5.76
N ASN A 48 -11.50 -1.43 -4.60
CA ASN A 48 -10.92 -2.45 -3.73
C ASN A 48 -11.53 -2.30 -2.33
N GLU A 49 -12.35 -3.28 -1.96
CA GLU A 49 -13.10 -3.31 -0.69
C GLU A 49 -12.16 -3.37 0.53
N THR A 50 -11.05 -4.09 0.43
CA THR A 50 -10.05 -4.15 1.51
C THR A 50 -9.41 -2.79 1.74
N ILE A 51 -9.07 -2.05 0.67
CA ILE A 51 -8.52 -0.69 0.79
C ILE A 51 -9.54 0.25 1.41
N GLU A 52 -10.81 0.16 1.01
CA GLU A 52 -11.89 0.95 1.61
C GLU A 52 -12.06 0.64 3.11
N LYS A 53 -11.96 -0.63 3.51
CA LYS A 53 -11.92 -1.05 4.93
C LYS A 53 -10.69 -0.52 5.66
N ILE A 54 -9.52 -0.49 5.02
CA ILE A 54 -8.29 0.06 5.61
C ILE A 54 -8.47 1.56 5.89
N ILE A 55 -8.97 2.32 4.91
CA ILE A 55 -9.23 3.77 5.03
C ILE A 55 -10.21 4.05 6.17
N ASN A 56 -11.23 3.20 6.32
CA ASN A 56 -12.25 3.31 7.37
C ASN A 56 -11.83 2.70 8.72
N ASN A 57 -10.59 2.19 8.85
CA ASN A 57 -10.11 1.47 10.04
C ASN A 57 -10.97 0.27 10.46
N THR A 58 -11.63 -0.39 9.51
CA THR A 58 -12.47 -1.58 9.74
C THR A 58 -11.87 -2.86 9.16
N ALA A 59 -10.70 -2.78 8.51
CA ALA A 59 -10.01 -3.94 7.96
C ALA A 59 -9.51 -4.88 9.06
N THR A 60 -9.71 -6.17 8.86
CA THR A 60 -9.11 -7.23 9.68
C THR A 60 -7.78 -7.69 9.07
N ALA A 61 -6.94 -8.37 9.85
CA ALA A 61 -5.73 -9.00 9.31
C ALA A 61 -6.05 -9.96 8.14
N SER A 62 -7.17 -10.68 8.21
CA SER A 62 -7.61 -11.59 7.14
C SER A 62 -7.99 -10.86 5.85
N ASP A 63 -8.58 -9.65 5.94
CA ASP A 63 -8.91 -8.87 4.74
C ASP A 63 -7.63 -8.47 3.99
N VAL A 64 -6.57 -8.14 4.73
CA VAL A 64 -5.26 -7.76 4.19
C VAL A 64 -4.53 -8.98 3.62
N GLU A 65 -4.53 -10.11 4.31
CA GLU A 65 -3.95 -11.37 3.81
C GLU A 65 -4.59 -11.80 2.49
N LYS A 66 -5.93 -11.79 2.40
CA LYS A 66 -6.65 -12.11 1.16
C LYS A 66 -6.28 -11.19 0.01
N MET A 67 -6.06 -9.90 0.31
CA MET A 67 -5.63 -8.94 -0.71
C MET A 67 -4.22 -9.30 -1.22
N ILE A 68 -3.28 -9.61 -0.33
CA ILE A 68 -1.92 -10.03 -0.71
C ILE A 68 -1.98 -11.30 -1.57
N ASP A 69 -2.73 -12.32 -1.15
CA ASP A 69 -2.90 -13.57 -1.89
C ASP A 69 -3.49 -13.36 -3.30
N SER A 70 -4.37 -12.37 -3.45
CA SER A 70 -5.00 -12.04 -4.74
C SER A 70 -4.06 -11.32 -5.71
N LEU A 71 -3.05 -10.62 -5.19
CA LEU A 71 -2.06 -9.87 -5.97
C LEU A 71 -0.91 -10.75 -6.48
N ASN A 72 -0.68 -11.90 -5.83
CA ASN A 72 0.36 -12.88 -6.17
C ASN A 72 -0.09 -13.93 -7.22
N LYS A 73 -1.27 -13.78 -7.83
CA LYS A 73 -1.81 -14.70 -8.87
C LYS A 73 -1.86 -14.05 -10.23
#